data_AF-A0A7C4KQT0-F1
#
_entry.id   AF-A0A7C4KQT0-F1
#
_cell.length_a   1.000
_cell.length_b   1.000
_cell.length_c   1.000
_cell.angle_alpha   90.00
_cell.angle_beta   90.00
_cell.angle_gamma   90.00
#
_symmetry.space_group_name_H-M   'P 1'
#
loop_
_entity.id
_entity.type
_entity.pdbx_description
1 polymer ?
#
loop_
_entity_poly.entity_id
_entity_poly.type
_entity_poly.pdbx_seq_one_letter_code
_entity_poly.pdbx_strand_id
1 'polypeptide(L)'
;MDNQEENPSSARGQALSEPGGQAPVVEPAEYAEPAALSRVQQPENRPERRGLREEWNSIRGLGSGLGFTPALIFVLATFLIIVFHENGSSSFFSIHFAKFFKKTDFSGIYPAFYWYGMSFLLLGAIPLFLMRTVFRREAPESGAALGDWKFGLPAALTAYFAFLPILVLVSYLPEFRSKYPLFPDAGNSAWHLIAYEASYAVYFIGWEYVFRGFLLFGLVRRLGPYAVFVQMIPFALLHFGKPELETISAIVAGIVLGFLALRARSFWYGWLLHSLVAITNDVLILWHKSP
;
A
#
# COMPACT_ATOMS: atom_id res chain seq x y z
N MET A 1 11.77 29.39 45.61
CA MET A 1 10.98 30.51 45.07
C MET A 1 10.08 29.87 44.01
N ASP A 2 9.00 29.19 44.43
CA ASP A 2 7.64 29.74 44.61
C ASP A 2 7.14 30.40 43.31
N ASN A 3 6.04 30.02 42.65
CA ASN A 3 4.80 29.38 43.12
C ASN A 3 3.98 28.76 41.95
N GLN A 4 3.29 27.65 42.28
CA GLN A 4 1.88 27.25 41.95
C GLN A 4 1.50 27.03 40.46
N GLU A 5 1.05 25.85 39.99
CA GLU A 5 -0.03 24.91 40.41
C GLU A 5 -1.41 25.55 40.60
N GLU A 6 -2.23 25.55 39.54
CA GLU A 6 -3.69 25.73 39.61
C GLU A 6 -4.41 24.42 39.26
N ASN A 7 -5.25 23.97 40.20
CA ASN A 7 -6.17 22.82 40.15
C ASN A 7 -7.60 23.35 39.85
N PRO A 8 -8.44 22.68 39.04
CA PRO A 8 -9.72 23.21 38.62
C PRO A 8 -10.83 22.86 39.61
N SER A 9 -11.63 23.84 40.02
CA SER A 9 -12.93 23.56 40.64
C SER A 9 -13.94 24.70 40.44
N SER A 10 -15.21 24.28 40.34
CA SER A 10 -16.45 25.06 40.46
C SER A 10 -17.09 25.58 39.16
N ALA A 11 -18.04 24.80 38.64
CA ALA A 11 -19.28 25.33 38.07
C ALA A 11 -20.39 24.29 38.27
N ARG A 12 -21.15 24.46 39.36
CA ARG A 12 -22.37 23.71 39.65
C ARG A 12 -23.52 24.72 39.58
N GLY A 13 -24.55 24.39 38.81
CA GLY A 13 -25.89 24.95 38.96
C GLY A 13 -26.41 25.72 37.75
N GLN A 14 -27.41 25.15 37.08
CA GLN A 14 -28.73 25.77 36.95
C GLN A 14 -29.74 24.73 36.45
N ALA A 15 -30.70 24.42 37.32
CA ALA A 15 -31.87 23.61 37.04
C ALA A 15 -32.94 24.50 36.40
N LEU A 16 -33.56 24.01 35.32
CA LEU A 16 -34.73 24.63 34.71
C LEU A 16 -36.00 23.98 35.28
N SER A 17 -36.85 24.83 35.85
CA SER A 17 -38.15 24.54 36.44
C SER A 17 -39.24 24.42 35.38
N GLU A 18 -40.03 23.34 35.42
CA GLU A 18 -41.31 23.23 34.69
C GLU A 18 -42.48 23.79 35.52
N PRO A 19 -43.48 24.45 34.92
CA PRO A 19 -44.66 24.91 35.63
C PRO A 19 -45.74 23.82 35.68
N GLY A 20 -46.35 23.69 36.87
CA GLY A 20 -47.36 22.70 37.19
C GLY A 20 -48.73 22.93 36.56
N GLY A 21 -49.42 21.81 36.32
CA GLY A 21 -50.86 21.73 36.12
C GLY A 21 -51.40 20.54 36.91
N GLN A 22 -52.31 20.80 37.86
CA GLN A 22 -53.01 19.77 38.63
C GLN A 22 -54.13 19.13 37.81
N ALA A 23 -54.29 17.81 37.95
CA ALA A 23 -55.48 17.07 37.54
C ALA A 23 -55.93 16.14 38.69
N PRO A 24 -57.24 15.85 38.82
CA PRO A 24 -57.91 15.60 40.08
C PRO A 24 -57.77 14.15 40.60
N VAL A 25 -57.94 14.01 41.91
CA VAL A 25 -58.06 12.73 42.62
C VAL A 25 -59.37 12.05 42.21
N VAL A 26 -59.27 10.84 41.65
CA VAL A 26 -60.41 9.95 41.35
C VAL A 26 -60.26 8.71 42.24
N GLU A 27 -61.30 8.41 43.03
CA GLU A 27 -61.40 7.22 43.88
C GLU A 27 -61.34 5.91 43.07
N PRO A 28 -60.88 4.80 43.65
CA PRO A 28 -60.79 3.53 42.94
C PRO A 28 -62.18 2.94 42.71
N ALA A 29 -62.60 2.87 41.45
CA ALA A 29 -63.74 2.08 41.03
C ALA A 29 -63.37 0.59 41.03
N GLU A 30 -64.16 -0.18 41.77
CA GLU A 30 -64.20 -1.63 41.80
C GLU A 30 -64.54 -2.17 40.39
N TYR A 31 -63.61 -2.89 39.76
CA TYR A 31 -63.85 -3.52 38.46
C TYR A 31 -63.49 -5.00 38.50
N ALA A 32 -64.51 -5.78 38.15
CA ALA A 32 -64.57 -7.23 38.07
C ALA A 32 -63.53 -7.84 37.11
N GLU A 33 -63.10 -9.08 37.42
CA GLU A 33 -62.29 -9.91 36.53
C GLU A 33 -62.96 -10.10 35.16
N PRO A 34 -62.21 -9.94 34.05
CA PRO A 34 -62.56 -10.57 32.79
C PRO A 34 -61.64 -11.77 32.53
N ALA A 35 -62.29 -12.91 32.39
CA ALA A 35 -61.76 -14.13 31.82
C ALA A 35 -61.13 -13.93 30.43
N ALA A 36 -60.18 -14.81 30.12
CA ALA A 36 -59.71 -15.16 28.78
C ALA A 36 -59.01 -14.04 27.98
N LEU A 37 -57.77 -13.72 28.37
CA LEU A 37 -56.78 -13.23 27.41
C LEU A 37 -56.23 -14.44 26.62
N SER A 38 -56.67 -14.52 25.37
CA SER A 38 -56.09 -15.36 24.34
C SER A 38 -54.58 -15.16 24.27
N ARG A 39 -53.84 -16.29 24.26
CA ARG A 39 -52.40 -16.32 24.00
C ARG A 39 -52.11 -15.56 22.71
N VAL A 40 -51.50 -14.38 22.84
CA VAL A 40 -50.70 -13.80 21.77
C VAL A 40 -49.55 -14.78 21.54
N GLN A 41 -49.65 -15.61 20.50
CA GLN A 41 -48.51 -16.37 20.00
C GLN A 41 -47.47 -15.35 19.54
N GLN A 42 -46.42 -15.15 20.35
CA GLN A 42 -45.21 -14.51 19.87
C GLN A 42 -44.67 -15.36 18.70
N PRO A 43 -44.33 -14.77 17.54
CA PRO A 43 -43.65 -15.52 16.51
C PRO A 43 -42.30 -15.92 17.09
N GLU A 44 -42.13 -17.21 17.35
CA GLU A 44 -40.88 -17.79 17.85
C GLU A 44 -39.83 -17.84 16.73
N ASN A 45 -39.50 -16.69 16.15
CA ASN A 45 -38.35 -16.53 15.27
C ASN A 45 -37.11 -16.30 16.14
N ARG A 46 -36.69 -17.32 16.87
CA ARG A 46 -35.29 -17.40 17.31
C ARG A 46 -34.47 -17.68 16.06
N PRO A 47 -33.41 -16.90 15.74
CA PRO A 47 -32.50 -17.31 14.68
C PRO A 47 -31.94 -18.67 15.08
N GLU A 48 -32.21 -19.71 14.28
CA GLU A 48 -31.60 -21.01 14.45
C GLU A 48 -30.08 -20.78 14.56
N ARG A 49 -29.50 -21.16 15.71
CA ARG A 49 -28.05 -21.19 15.85
C ARG A 49 -27.53 -22.21 14.85
N ARG A 50 -27.12 -21.75 13.67
CA ARG A 50 -26.43 -22.59 12.68
C ARG A 50 -25.35 -23.37 13.41
N GLY A 51 -25.37 -24.69 13.28
CA GLY A 51 -24.37 -25.52 13.92
C GLY A 51 -22.99 -25.14 13.39
N LEU A 52 -21.96 -25.18 14.24
CA LEU A 52 -20.57 -24.86 13.86
C LEU A 52 -20.13 -25.56 12.57
N ARG A 53 -20.66 -26.75 12.28
CA ARG A 53 -20.45 -27.48 11.01
C ARG A 53 -21.06 -26.81 9.79
N GLU A 54 -22.28 -26.26 9.89
CA GLU A 54 -22.95 -25.57 8.79
C GLU A 54 -22.31 -24.21 8.51
N GLU A 55 -21.91 -23.52 9.57
CA GLU A 55 -21.11 -22.30 9.49
C GLU A 55 -19.74 -22.59 8.84
N TRP A 56 -19.07 -23.65 9.29
CA TRP A 56 -17.81 -24.12 8.69
C TRP A 56 -17.97 -24.53 7.22
N ASN A 57 -19.07 -25.20 6.86
CA ASN A 57 -19.36 -25.58 5.48
C ASN A 57 -19.73 -24.37 4.61
N SER A 58 -20.40 -23.37 5.17
CA SER A 58 -20.68 -22.08 4.53
C SER A 58 -19.38 -21.29 4.27
N ILE A 59 -18.46 -21.27 5.24
CA ILE A 59 -17.13 -20.65 5.11
C ILE A 59 -16.27 -21.40 4.10
N ARG A 60 -16.30 -22.74 4.10
CA ARG A 60 -15.66 -23.57 3.07
C ARG A 60 -16.23 -23.31 1.68
N GLY A 61 -17.55 -23.09 1.57
CA GLY A 61 -18.23 -22.71 0.34
C GLY A 61 -17.76 -21.36 -0.20
N LEU A 62 -17.49 -20.38 0.67
CA LEU A 62 -16.93 -19.09 0.29
C LEU A 62 -15.50 -19.20 -0.27
N GLY A 63 -14.68 -20.10 0.29
CA GLY A 63 -13.30 -20.37 -0.18
C GLY A 63 -13.20 -21.09 -1.54
N SER A 64 -14.30 -21.66 -2.03
CA SER A 64 -14.35 -22.35 -3.33
C SER A 64 -14.21 -21.41 -4.54
N GLY A 65 -14.39 -20.10 -4.34
CA GLY A 65 -14.40 -19.09 -5.40
C GLY A 65 -13.01 -18.82 -5.99
N LEU A 66 -12.03 -18.41 -5.19
CA LEU A 66 -10.74 -17.90 -5.72
C LEU A 66 -9.79 -18.99 -6.23
N GLY A 67 -9.87 -20.21 -5.68
CA GLY A 67 -8.91 -21.29 -5.96
C GLY A 67 -7.58 -21.12 -5.20
N PHE A 68 -6.81 -22.21 -5.11
CA PHE A 68 -5.55 -22.26 -4.34
C PHE A 68 -4.47 -21.31 -4.87
N THR A 69 -4.38 -21.16 -6.21
CA THR A 69 -3.31 -20.38 -6.85
C THR A 69 -3.31 -18.90 -6.46
N PRO A 70 -4.43 -18.14 -6.56
CA PRO A 70 -4.48 -16.76 -6.06
C PRO A 70 -4.16 -16.63 -4.58
N ALA A 71 -4.65 -17.55 -3.74
CA ALA A 71 -4.36 -17.55 -2.31
C ALA A 71 -2.86 -17.69 -2.04
N LEU A 72 -2.19 -18.61 -2.74
CA LEU A 72 -0.74 -18.80 -2.62
C LEU A 72 0.04 -17.56 -3.10
N ILE A 73 -0.39 -16.93 -4.20
CA ILE A 73 0.22 -15.68 -4.69
C ILE A 73 0.10 -14.57 -3.64
N PHE A 74 -1.06 -14.41 -3.01
CA PHE A 74 -1.24 -13.41 -1.94
C PHE A 74 -0.32 -13.66 -0.76
N VAL A 75 -0.25 -14.90 -0.26
CA VAL A 75 0.60 -15.27 0.88
C VAL A 75 2.07 -15.03 0.55
N LEU A 76 2.53 -15.49 -0.62
CA LEU A 76 3.93 -15.33 -1.03
C LEU A 76 4.29 -13.86 -1.26
N ALA A 77 3.46 -13.08 -1.93
CA ALA A 77 3.70 -11.66 -2.14
C ALA A 77 3.77 -10.90 -0.80
N THR A 78 2.83 -11.18 0.10
CA THR A 78 2.81 -10.58 1.44
C THR A 78 4.06 -10.94 2.23
N PHE A 79 4.43 -12.22 2.25
CA PHE A 79 5.63 -12.70 2.92
C PHE A 79 6.90 -12.03 2.37
N LEU A 80 7.07 -11.98 1.05
CA LEU A 80 8.24 -11.37 0.42
C LEU A 80 8.31 -9.85 0.67
N ILE A 81 7.17 -9.16 0.64
CA ILE A 81 7.09 -7.74 0.99
C ILE A 81 7.49 -7.51 2.46
N ILE A 82 7.02 -8.33 3.39
CA ILE A 82 7.37 -8.21 4.81
C ILE A 82 8.86 -8.48 5.01
N VAL A 83 9.40 -9.57 4.45
CA VAL A 83 10.85 -9.87 4.56
C VAL A 83 11.68 -8.77 3.92
N PHE A 84 11.24 -8.19 2.81
CA PHE A 84 11.91 -7.04 2.21
C PHE A 84 11.88 -5.81 3.11
N HIS A 85 10.74 -5.51 3.75
CA HIS A 85 10.63 -4.38 4.68
C HIS A 85 11.51 -4.57 5.93
N GLU A 86 11.46 -5.74 6.55
CA GLU A 86 12.14 -6.02 7.81
C GLU A 86 13.65 -6.28 7.63
N ASN A 87 14.03 -7.03 6.59
CA ASN A 87 15.41 -7.47 6.39
C ASN A 87 16.09 -6.79 5.20
N GLY A 88 15.33 -6.31 4.22
CA GLY A 88 15.89 -5.64 3.04
C GLY A 88 16.13 -4.14 3.24
N SER A 89 15.75 -3.54 4.36
CA SER A 89 15.82 -2.08 4.54
C SER A 89 17.26 -1.55 4.67
N SER A 90 17.43 -0.26 4.38
CA SER A 90 18.68 0.46 4.61
C SER A 90 19.05 0.52 6.10
N SER A 91 18.06 0.59 7.00
CA SER A 91 18.27 0.49 8.45
C SER A 91 18.85 -0.87 8.85
N PHE A 92 18.33 -1.97 8.28
CA PHE A 92 18.86 -3.31 8.53
C PHE A 92 20.33 -3.40 8.14
N PHE A 93 20.71 -2.86 6.97
CA PHE A 93 22.10 -2.77 6.56
C PHE A 93 22.96 -2.01 7.56
N SER A 94 22.52 -0.81 7.98
CA SER A 94 23.27 0.05 8.89
C SER A 94 23.54 -0.61 10.24
N ILE A 95 22.57 -1.38 10.76
CA ILE A 95 22.68 -2.05 12.06
C ILE A 95 23.54 -3.32 11.96
N HIS A 96 23.31 -4.15 10.93
CA HIS A 96 23.86 -5.50 10.89
C HIS A 96 25.12 -5.63 10.03
N PHE A 97 25.21 -4.88 8.93
CA PHE A 97 26.23 -5.08 7.90
C PHE A 97 27.25 -3.96 7.78
N ALA A 98 26.91 -2.70 8.06
CA ALA A 98 27.80 -1.57 7.82
C ALA A 98 29.20 -1.71 8.47
N LYS A 99 29.29 -2.33 9.64
CA LYS A 99 30.56 -2.61 10.34
C LYS A 99 31.54 -3.52 9.58
N PHE A 100 31.05 -4.33 8.65
CA PHE A 100 31.88 -5.24 7.85
C PHE A 100 32.38 -4.61 6.55
N PHE A 101 31.83 -3.44 6.18
CA PHE A 101 32.23 -2.74 4.96
C PHE A 101 33.36 -1.77 5.26
N LYS A 102 34.36 -1.76 4.38
CA LYS A 102 35.43 -0.75 4.44
C LYS A 102 34.85 0.62 4.12
N LYS A 103 35.29 1.64 4.84
CA LYS A 103 34.94 3.02 4.50
C LYS A 103 35.60 3.40 3.18
N THR A 104 34.79 3.81 2.23
CA THR A 104 35.17 4.41 0.94
C THR A 104 34.38 5.70 0.71
N ASP A 105 34.65 6.39 -0.38
CA ASP A 105 33.90 7.60 -0.76
C ASP A 105 32.39 7.31 -0.91
N PHE A 106 32.02 6.09 -1.31
CA PHE A 106 30.63 5.67 -1.51
C PHE A 106 29.92 5.19 -0.22
N SER A 107 30.57 5.24 0.95
CA SER A 107 30.01 4.67 2.20
C SER A 107 28.62 5.21 2.53
N GLY A 108 28.38 6.48 2.21
CA GLY A 108 27.10 7.16 2.43
C GLY A 108 25.91 6.54 1.69
N ILE A 109 26.16 5.86 0.56
CA ILE A 109 25.12 5.25 -0.27
C ILE A 109 25.14 3.72 -0.24
N TYR A 110 26.02 3.09 0.54
CA TYR A 110 26.00 1.64 0.75
C TYR A 110 24.66 1.09 1.25
N PRO A 111 23.96 1.74 2.19
CA PRO A 111 22.65 1.25 2.62
C PRO A 111 21.62 1.28 1.48
N ALA A 112 21.74 2.22 0.54
CA ALA A 112 20.91 2.29 -0.66
C ALA A 112 21.18 1.08 -1.57
N PHE A 113 22.44 0.77 -1.85
CA PHE A 113 22.80 -0.39 -2.67
C PHE A 113 22.29 -1.71 -2.10
N TYR A 114 22.39 -1.88 -0.78
CA TYR A 114 21.80 -3.04 -0.11
C TYR A 114 20.29 -3.09 -0.32
N TRP A 115 19.59 -1.99 0.00
CA TRP A 115 18.14 -1.93 -0.10
C TRP A 115 17.64 -2.18 -1.54
N TYR A 116 18.32 -1.58 -2.51
CA TYR A 116 18.00 -1.70 -3.93
C TYR A 116 18.28 -3.10 -4.47
N GLY A 117 19.41 -3.71 -4.07
CA GLY A 117 19.71 -5.10 -4.38
C GLY A 117 18.69 -6.07 -3.76
N MET A 118 18.27 -5.83 -2.51
CA MET A 118 17.26 -6.65 -1.85
C MET A 118 15.88 -6.53 -2.49
N SER A 119 15.51 -5.36 -3.02
CA SER A 119 14.29 -5.22 -3.84
C SER A 119 14.40 -6.10 -5.09
N PHE A 120 15.49 -5.98 -5.84
CA PHE A 120 15.71 -6.80 -7.03
C PHE A 120 15.64 -8.30 -6.72
N LEU A 121 16.27 -8.76 -5.63
CA LEU A 121 16.30 -10.17 -5.25
C LEU A 121 14.95 -10.67 -4.73
N LEU A 122 14.40 -10.03 -3.69
CA LEU A 122 13.21 -10.50 -2.98
C LEU A 122 11.91 -10.19 -3.72
N LEU A 123 11.85 -9.07 -4.44
CA LEU A 123 10.64 -8.62 -5.15
C LEU A 123 10.69 -8.87 -6.66
N GLY A 124 11.88 -9.09 -7.23
CA GLY A 124 12.07 -9.42 -8.64
C GLY A 124 12.42 -10.88 -8.89
N ALA A 125 13.66 -11.25 -8.59
CA ALA A 125 14.26 -12.51 -8.96
C ALA A 125 13.53 -13.71 -8.34
N ILE A 126 13.22 -13.66 -7.04
CA ILE A 126 12.49 -14.74 -6.35
C ILE A 126 11.06 -14.87 -6.91
N PRO A 127 10.23 -13.82 -6.99
CA PRO A 127 8.91 -13.91 -7.62
C PRO A 127 8.94 -14.43 -9.05
N LEU A 128 9.93 -14.03 -9.86
CA LEU A 128 10.08 -14.52 -11.24
C LEU A 128 10.43 -16.00 -11.26
N PHE A 129 11.32 -16.44 -10.37
CA PHE A 129 11.64 -17.84 -10.18
C PHE A 129 10.41 -18.65 -9.77
N LEU A 130 9.61 -18.16 -8.81
CA LEU A 130 8.38 -18.81 -8.37
C LEU A 130 7.34 -18.89 -9.50
N MET A 131 7.19 -17.83 -10.30
CA MET A 131 6.34 -17.84 -11.50
C MET A 131 6.73 -18.94 -12.46
N ARG A 132 8.04 -19.08 -12.74
CA ARG A 132 8.54 -20.06 -13.70
C ARG A 132 8.48 -21.50 -13.18
N THR A 133 8.74 -21.72 -11.89
CA THR A 133 8.91 -23.07 -11.32
C THR A 133 7.65 -23.61 -10.64
N VAL A 134 7.06 -22.84 -9.72
CA VAL A 134 5.89 -23.25 -8.93
C VAL A 134 4.60 -23.07 -9.72
N PHE A 135 4.43 -21.91 -10.35
CA PHE A 135 3.21 -21.59 -11.11
C PHE A 135 3.29 -22.01 -12.58
N ARG A 136 4.48 -22.44 -13.03
CA ARG A 136 4.76 -22.91 -14.41
C ARG A 136 4.28 -21.92 -15.46
N ARG A 137 4.50 -20.63 -15.20
CA ARG A 137 4.17 -19.51 -16.08
C ARG A 137 5.38 -19.15 -16.92
N GLU A 138 5.17 -19.00 -18.22
CA GLU A 138 6.21 -18.49 -19.10
C GLU A 138 6.38 -16.97 -18.96
N ALA A 139 7.45 -16.42 -19.54
CA ALA A 139 7.73 -14.99 -19.47
C ALA A 139 6.55 -14.13 -20.02
N PRO A 140 5.89 -14.47 -21.14
CA PRO A 140 4.73 -13.71 -21.62
C PRO A 140 3.49 -13.81 -20.73
N GLU A 141 3.36 -14.89 -19.94
CA GLU A 141 2.21 -15.11 -19.06
C GLU A 141 2.37 -14.44 -17.70
N SER A 142 3.61 -14.17 -17.28
CA SER A 142 3.98 -13.49 -16.04
C SER A 142 4.30 -12.00 -16.25
N GLY A 143 4.09 -11.49 -17.47
CA GLY A 143 4.43 -10.12 -17.85
C GLY A 143 5.93 -9.83 -17.93
N ALA A 144 6.80 -10.84 -17.80
CA ALA A 144 8.25 -10.69 -17.85
C ALA A 144 8.82 -10.55 -19.27
N ALA A 145 8.04 -10.91 -20.30
CA ALA A 145 8.40 -10.64 -21.69
C ALA A 145 8.22 -9.16 -22.04
N LEU A 146 8.80 -8.73 -23.17
CA LEU A 146 8.62 -7.35 -23.66
C LEU A 146 7.17 -7.03 -24.01
N GLY A 147 6.36 -8.01 -24.43
CA GLY A 147 4.97 -7.77 -24.78
C GLY A 147 4.80 -6.86 -26.01
N ASP A 148 3.73 -6.05 -26.01
CA ASP A 148 3.42 -5.10 -27.08
C ASP A 148 4.23 -3.80 -26.90
N TRP A 149 5.50 -3.84 -27.29
CA TRP A 149 6.42 -2.70 -27.14
C TRP A 149 6.05 -1.48 -27.96
N LYS A 150 5.35 -1.68 -29.09
CA LYS A 150 4.87 -0.60 -29.96
C LYS A 150 3.79 0.23 -29.26
N PHE A 151 3.03 -0.37 -28.36
CA PHE A 151 2.14 0.36 -27.46
C PHE A 151 2.85 0.81 -26.18
N GLY A 152 3.54 -0.12 -25.50
CA GLY A 152 4.02 0.08 -24.14
C GLY A 152 5.07 1.19 -24.01
N LEU A 153 6.01 1.28 -24.95
CA LEU A 153 7.06 2.30 -24.90
C LEU A 153 6.49 3.71 -25.15
N PRO A 154 5.73 3.98 -26.24
CA PRO A 154 5.09 5.27 -26.40
C PRO A 154 4.16 5.63 -25.24
N ALA A 155 3.34 4.69 -24.75
CA ALA A 155 2.44 4.96 -23.63
C ALA A 155 3.18 5.34 -22.34
N ALA A 156 4.28 4.66 -22.02
CA ALA A 156 5.12 5.01 -20.87
C ALA A 156 5.75 6.40 -21.02
N LEU A 157 6.30 6.72 -22.19
CA LEU A 157 6.88 8.04 -22.45
C LEU A 157 5.83 9.14 -22.42
N THR A 158 4.65 8.93 -23.01
CA THR A 158 3.53 9.88 -22.94
C THR A 158 3.11 10.12 -21.50
N ALA A 159 2.96 9.07 -20.69
CA ALA A 159 2.62 9.21 -19.28
C ALA A 159 3.71 9.97 -18.50
N TYR A 160 5.00 9.69 -18.77
CA TYR A 160 6.11 10.42 -18.19
C TYR A 160 6.06 11.91 -18.53
N PHE A 161 5.94 12.28 -19.81
CA PHE A 161 5.88 13.69 -20.22
C PHE A 161 4.62 14.41 -19.72
N ALA A 162 3.50 13.70 -19.60
CA ALA A 162 2.28 14.25 -18.99
C ALA A 162 2.46 14.51 -17.48
N PHE A 163 3.25 13.68 -16.80
CA PHE A 163 3.53 13.82 -15.37
C PHE A 163 4.68 14.81 -15.07
N LEU A 164 5.55 15.07 -16.05
CA LEU A 164 6.72 15.93 -15.89
C LEU A 164 6.42 17.35 -15.35
N PRO A 165 5.35 18.06 -15.78
CA PRO A 165 5.00 19.35 -15.18
C PRO A 165 4.68 19.24 -13.69
N ILE A 166 4.03 18.14 -13.28
CA ILE A 166 3.71 17.88 -11.87
C ILE A 166 5.02 17.65 -11.09
N LEU A 167 5.97 16.87 -11.65
CA LEU A 167 7.29 16.68 -11.05
C LEU A 167 8.03 18.01 -10.83
N VAL A 168 8.00 18.89 -11.83
CA VAL A 168 8.58 20.23 -11.69
C VAL A 168 7.92 20.99 -10.55
N LEU A 169 6.59 21.03 -10.48
CA LEU A 169 5.87 21.72 -9.41
C LEU A 169 6.19 21.16 -8.02
N VAL A 170 6.14 19.85 -7.83
CA VAL A 170 6.38 19.23 -6.51
C VAL A 170 7.84 19.36 -6.07
N SER A 171 8.79 19.49 -7.00
CA SER A 171 10.22 19.71 -6.67
C SER A 171 10.49 21.07 -6.00
N TYR A 172 9.54 22.01 -6.03
CA TYR A 172 9.60 23.27 -5.27
C TYR A 172 9.08 23.13 -3.83
N LEU A 173 8.36 22.05 -3.51
CA LEU A 173 7.74 21.89 -2.21
C LEU A 173 8.77 21.49 -1.13
N PRO A 174 8.74 22.10 0.07
CA PRO A 174 9.70 21.82 1.14
C PRO A 174 9.78 20.35 1.54
N GLU A 175 8.64 19.66 1.62
CA GLU A 175 8.53 18.27 2.01
C GLU A 175 9.27 17.34 1.03
N PHE A 176 9.18 17.59 -0.28
CA PHE A 176 9.94 16.84 -1.29
C PHE A 176 11.44 17.13 -1.18
N ARG A 177 11.83 18.41 -1.05
CA ARG A 177 13.25 18.82 -0.93
C ARG A 177 13.93 18.27 0.33
N SER A 178 13.17 18.15 1.43
CA SER A 178 13.67 17.56 2.69
C SER A 178 13.82 16.04 2.61
N LYS A 179 13.01 15.38 1.77
CA LYS A 179 13.00 13.91 1.64
C LYS A 179 14.02 13.39 0.64
N TYR A 180 14.24 14.13 -0.45
CA TYR A 180 14.97 13.64 -1.62
C TYR A 180 16.32 14.36 -1.87
N PRO A 181 17.32 13.68 -2.44
CA PRO A 181 17.34 12.22 -2.66
C PRO A 181 17.26 11.48 -1.32
N LEU A 182 16.78 10.23 -1.33
CA LEU A 182 16.59 9.45 -0.09
C LEU A 182 17.90 9.25 0.67
N PHE A 183 19.02 9.32 -0.04
CA PHE A 183 20.37 9.32 0.49
C PHE A 183 21.07 10.60 0.03
N PRO A 184 21.22 11.62 0.90
CA PRO A 184 21.80 12.91 0.52
C PRO A 184 23.17 12.82 -0.15
N ASP A 185 23.98 11.84 0.26
CA ASP A 185 25.32 11.61 -0.28
C ASP A 185 25.35 11.24 -1.77
N ALA A 186 24.20 10.89 -2.37
CA ALA A 186 24.07 10.74 -3.82
C ALA A 186 24.43 12.05 -4.56
N GLY A 187 24.23 13.21 -3.94
CA GLY A 187 24.55 14.53 -4.51
C GLY A 187 26.01 14.94 -4.41
N ASN A 188 26.88 14.17 -3.75
CA ASN A 188 28.27 14.58 -3.45
C ASN A 188 29.15 14.71 -4.72
N SER A 189 28.86 13.95 -5.78
CA SER A 189 29.48 14.12 -7.08
C SER A 189 28.63 13.48 -8.18
N ALA A 190 28.91 13.80 -9.45
CA ALA A 190 28.25 13.17 -10.59
C ALA A 190 28.38 11.63 -10.57
N TRP A 191 29.48 11.10 -10.02
CA TRP A 191 29.71 9.67 -9.95
C TRP A 191 28.94 8.98 -8.82
N HIS A 192 28.71 9.68 -7.70
CA HIS A 192 27.77 9.22 -6.68
C HIS A 192 26.35 9.16 -7.23
N LEU A 193 25.93 10.22 -7.94
CA LEU A 193 24.60 10.29 -8.54
C LEU A 193 24.40 9.16 -9.56
N ILE A 194 25.33 8.96 -10.49
CA ILE A 194 25.19 7.91 -11.51
C ILE A 194 25.12 6.51 -10.86
N ALA A 195 25.98 6.21 -9.88
CA ALA A 195 25.94 4.93 -9.20
C ALA A 195 24.63 4.71 -8.43
N TYR A 196 24.18 5.74 -7.71
CA TYR A 196 22.92 5.75 -6.98
C TYR A 196 21.72 5.54 -7.92
N GLU A 197 21.57 6.35 -8.97
CA GLU A 197 20.43 6.26 -9.89
C GLU A 197 20.43 4.96 -10.70
N ALA A 198 21.61 4.45 -11.11
CA ALA A 198 21.69 3.16 -11.78
C ALA A 198 21.21 2.03 -10.87
N SER A 199 21.59 2.05 -9.59
CA SER A 199 21.10 1.08 -8.61
C SER A 199 19.62 1.28 -8.27
N TYR A 200 19.12 2.52 -8.31
CA TYR A 200 17.70 2.83 -8.08
C TYR A 200 16.83 2.35 -9.24
N ALA A 201 17.31 2.44 -10.48
CA ALA A 201 16.67 1.79 -11.62
C ALA A 201 16.59 0.26 -11.44
N VAL A 202 17.63 -0.38 -10.88
CA VAL A 202 17.59 -1.81 -10.54
C VAL A 202 16.56 -2.12 -9.45
N TYR A 203 16.44 -1.27 -8.43
CA TYR A 203 15.39 -1.39 -7.41
C TYR A 203 14.00 -1.45 -8.04
N PHE A 204 13.72 -0.60 -9.03
CA PHE A 204 12.42 -0.58 -9.67
C PHE A 204 12.11 -1.83 -10.49
N ILE A 205 13.10 -2.62 -10.91
CA ILE A 205 12.85 -3.90 -11.56
C ILE A 205 12.15 -4.84 -10.58
N GLY A 206 12.69 -4.97 -9.36
CA GLY A 206 12.08 -5.79 -8.31
C GLY A 206 10.73 -5.24 -7.88
N TRP A 207 10.67 -3.93 -7.63
CA TRP A 207 9.44 -3.24 -7.24
C TRP A 207 8.32 -3.44 -8.27
N GLU A 208 8.54 -3.12 -9.53
CA GLU A 208 7.51 -3.24 -10.55
C GLU A 208 7.19 -4.71 -10.84
N TYR A 209 8.16 -5.62 -10.74
CA TYR A 209 7.88 -7.02 -10.95
C TYR A 209 6.98 -7.62 -9.87
N VAL A 210 7.15 -7.33 -8.57
CA VAL A 210 6.24 -7.91 -7.55
C VAL A 210 4.79 -7.44 -7.74
N PHE A 211 4.57 -6.19 -8.15
CA PHE A 211 3.22 -5.65 -8.33
C PHE A 211 2.61 -6.01 -9.69
N ARG A 212 3.33 -5.76 -10.79
CA ARG A 212 2.79 -5.92 -12.15
C ARG A 212 3.04 -7.33 -12.64
N GLY A 213 4.24 -7.86 -12.45
CA GLY A 213 4.58 -9.23 -12.82
C GLY A 213 3.90 -10.28 -11.94
N PHE A 214 4.19 -10.29 -10.65
CA PHE A 214 3.80 -11.35 -9.74
C PHE A 214 2.33 -11.25 -9.30
N LEU A 215 1.94 -10.14 -8.66
CA LEU A 215 0.56 -9.95 -8.20
C LEU A 215 -0.40 -9.82 -9.39
N LEU A 216 -0.21 -8.84 -10.27
CA LEU A 216 -1.18 -8.57 -11.34
C LEU A 216 -1.27 -9.70 -12.37
N PHE A 217 -0.18 -10.13 -13.02
CA PHE A 217 -0.29 -11.25 -13.97
C PHE A 217 -0.55 -12.60 -13.30
N GLY A 218 -0.19 -12.76 -12.03
CA GLY A 218 -0.56 -13.94 -11.25
C GLY A 218 -2.06 -14.04 -10.98
N LEU A 219 -2.73 -12.91 -10.78
CA LEU A 219 -4.14 -12.84 -10.37
C LEU A 219 -5.09 -12.54 -11.53
N VAL A 220 -4.61 -11.96 -12.65
CA VAL A 220 -5.44 -11.51 -13.77
C VAL A 220 -6.32 -12.63 -14.36
N ARG A 221 -5.85 -13.89 -14.33
CA ARG A 221 -6.66 -15.02 -14.83
C ARG A 221 -7.93 -15.26 -14.01
N ARG A 222 -7.90 -14.96 -12.70
CA ARG A 222 -9.03 -15.18 -11.80
C ARG A 222 -9.85 -13.92 -11.55
N LEU A 223 -9.18 -12.78 -11.47
CA LEU A 223 -9.78 -11.48 -11.11
C LEU A 223 -10.00 -10.57 -12.32
N GLY A 224 -9.50 -10.94 -13.50
CA GLY A 224 -9.55 -10.08 -14.68
C GLY A 224 -8.86 -8.73 -14.42
N PRO A 225 -9.38 -7.63 -15.00
CA PRO A 225 -8.84 -6.28 -14.78
C PRO A 225 -8.86 -5.83 -13.32
N TYR A 226 -9.68 -6.41 -12.44
CA TYR A 226 -9.72 -6.04 -11.02
C TYR A 226 -8.41 -6.33 -10.29
N ALA A 227 -7.55 -7.20 -10.84
CA ALA A 227 -6.19 -7.40 -10.33
C ALA A 227 -5.36 -6.10 -10.24
N VAL A 228 -5.68 -5.08 -11.06
CA VAL A 228 -5.07 -3.74 -10.98
C VAL A 228 -5.33 -3.08 -9.63
N PHE A 229 -6.57 -3.11 -9.15
CA PHE A 229 -6.93 -2.50 -7.88
C PHE A 229 -6.36 -3.29 -6.70
N VAL A 230 -6.30 -4.61 -6.83
CA VAL A 230 -5.73 -5.49 -5.80
C VAL A 230 -4.24 -5.22 -5.59
N GLN A 231 -3.44 -5.10 -6.66
CA GLN A 231 -2.02 -4.75 -6.49
C GLN A 231 -1.81 -3.27 -6.10
N MET A 232 -2.75 -2.39 -6.47
CA MET A 232 -2.66 -0.97 -6.14
C MET A 232 -2.63 -0.74 -4.63
N ILE A 233 -3.41 -1.52 -3.86
CA ILE A 233 -3.49 -1.37 -2.40
C ILE A 233 -2.10 -1.50 -1.75
N PRO A 234 -1.39 -2.64 -1.83
CA PRO A 234 -0.06 -2.76 -1.22
C PRO A 234 0.96 -1.82 -1.88
N PHE A 235 0.84 -1.52 -3.18
CA PHE A 235 1.70 -0.54 -3.85
C PHE A 235 1.59 0.84 -3.18
N ALA A 236 0.37 1.35 -2.96
CA ALA A 236 0.16 2.66 -2.34
C ALA A 236 0.54 2.66 -0.85
N LEU A 237 0.22 1.59 -0.11
CA LEU A 237 0.57 1.47 1.32
C LEU A 237 2.10 1.48 1.54
N LEU A 238 2.87 0.88 0.63
CA LEU A 238 4.33 0.88 0.74
C LEU A 238 4.98 2.25 0.39
N HIS A 239 4.19 3.27 0.03
CA HIS A 239 4.64 4.67 -0.02
C HIS A 239 4.45 5.40 1.32
N PHE A 240 4.09 4.71 2.40
CA PHE A 240 4.08 5.34 3.72
C PHE A 240 5.46 5.89 4.12
N GLY A 241 5.45 7.06 4.77
CA GLY A 241 6.66 7.80 5.13
C GLY A 241 7.27 8.64 3.99
N LYS A 242 6.64 8.66 2.81
CA LYS A 242 6.89 9.63 1.74
C LYS A 242 6.05 10.91 1.96
N PRO A 243 6.31 12.02 1.23
CA PRO A 243 5.42 13.17 1.24
C PRO A 243 3.98 12.77 0.97
N GLU A 244 3.02 13.35 1.69
CA GLU A 244 1.61 12.96 1.63
C GLU A 244 1.06 12.96 0.19
N LEU A 245 1.41 13.98 -0.59
CA LEU A 245 1.01 14.08 -1.99
C LEU A 245 1.54 12.90 -2.83
N GLU A 246 2.75 12.41 -2.56
CA GLU A 246 3.30 11.22 -3.21
C GLU A 246 2.52 9.96 -2.80
N THR A 247 2.25 9.78 -1.51
CA THR A 247 1.50 8.63 -0.98
C THR A 247 0.07 8.56 -1.55
N ILE A 248 -0.65 9.69 -1.61
CA ILE A 248 -2.00 9.74 -2.18
C ILE A 248 -1.93 9.51 -3.70
N SER A 249 -0.97 10.14 -4.38
CA SER A 249 -0.76 9.96 -5.83
C SER A 249 -0.37 8.53 -6.20
N ALA A 250 0.22 7.76 -5.27
CA ALA A 250 0.56 6.36 -5.48
C ALA A 250 -0.68 5.47 -5.75
N ILE A 251 -1.88 5.88 -5.33
CA ILE A 251 -3.13 5.20 -5.72
C ILE A 251 -3.32 5.32 -7.24
N VAL A 252 -3.24 6.54 -7.76
CA VAL A 252 -3.40 6.83 -9.20
C VAL A 252 -2.28 6.19 -10.00
N ALA A 253 -1.02 6.36 -9.57
CA ALA A 253 0.13 5.72 -10.21
C ALA A 253 0.00 4.19 -10.19
N GLY A 254 -0.46 3.63 -9.08
CA GLY A 254 -0.78 2.22 -8.89
C GLY A 254 -1.67 1.68 -10.01
N ILE A 255 -2.77 2.39 -10.28
CA ILE A 255 -3.77 2.07 -11.31
C ILE A 255 -3.20 2.25 -12.72
N VAL A 256 -2.58 3.41 -13.01
CA VAL A 256 -2.03 3.73 -14.33
C VAL A 256 -0.98 2.71 -14.75
N LEU A 257 -0.01 2.43 -13.88
CA LEU A 257 1.03 1.43 -14.12
C LEU A 257 0.44 0.01 -14.27
N GLY A 258 -0.60 -0.31 -13.50
CA GLY A 258 -1.30 -1.59 -13.61
C GLY A 258 -1.98 -1.78 -14.98
N PHE A 259 -2.73 -0.78 -15.45
CA PHE A 259 -3.36 -0.82 -16.78
C PHE A 259 -2.33 -0.77 -17.92
N LEU A 260 -1.27 0.03 -17.78
CA LEU A 260 -0.15 0.04 -18.72
C LEU A 260 0.43 -1.36 -18.86
N ALA A 261 0.72 -2.02 -17.74
CA ALA A 261 1.25 -3.38 -17.75
C ALA A 261 0.27 -4.38 -18.37
N LEU A 262 -1.02 -4.35 -18.01
CA LEU A 262 -2.03 -5.24 -18.59
C LEU A 262 -2.14 -5.08 -20.11
N ARG A 263 -2.21 -3.85 -20.61
CA ARG A 263 -2.39 -3.58 -22.04
C ARG A 263 -1.14 -3.88 -22.85
N ALA A 264 0.03 -3.54 -22.31
CA ALA A 264 1.31 -3.85 -22.94
C ALA A 264 1.72 -5.32 -22.75
N ARG A 265 1.06 -6.06 -21.85
CA ARG A 265 1.41 -7.43 -21.43
C ARG A 265 2.84 -7.53 -20.89
N SER A 266 3.32 -6.49 -20.19
CA SER A 266 4.71 -6.35 -19.79
C SER A 266 4.89 -5.40 -18.62
N PHE A 267 5.67 -5.79 -17.60
CA PHE A 267 6.01 -4.90 -16.48
C PHE A 267 7.11 -3.88 -16.83
N TRP A 268 7.89 -4.12 -17.89
CA TRP A 268 9.05 -3.31 -18.25
C TRP A 268 8.71 -1.84 -18.53
N TYR A 269 7.50 -1.56 -19.01
CA TYR A 269 7.05 -0.19 -19.27
C TYR A 269 6.67 0.55 -17.99
N GLY A 270 6.19 -0.18 -16.97
CA GLY A 270 6.02 0.38 -15.63
C GLY A 270 7.38 0.67 -14.98
N TRP A 271 8.34 -0.24 -15.12
CA TRP A 271 9.74 -0.04 -14.69
C TRP A 271 10.37 1.20 -15.32
N LEU A 272 10.25 1.35 -16.64
CA LEU A 272 10.77 2.52 -17.34
C LEU A 272 10.13 3.81 -16.82
N LEU A 273 8.80 3.86 -16.78
CA LEU A 273 8.07 5.05 -16.32
C LEU A 273 8.43 5.40 -14.87
N HIS A 274 8.43 4.44 -13.96
CA HIS A 274 8.73 4.67 -12.55
C HIS A 274 10.18 5.13 -12.34
N SER A 275 11.13 4.48 -13.00
CA SER A 275 12.54 4.87 -12.93
C SER A 275 12.75 6.30 -13.44
N LEU A 276 12.15 6.66 -14.58
CA LEU A 276 12.23 8.02 -15.12
C LEU A 276 11.67 9.05 -14.14
N VAL A 277 10.47 8.80 -13.58
CA VAL A 277 9.84 9.69 -12.60
C VAL A 277 10.72 9.90 -11.37
N ALA A 278 11.26 8.82 -10.80
CA ALA A 278 12.09 8.87 -9.61
C ALA A 278 13.43 9.58 -9.84
N ILE A 279 14.14 9.22 -10.91
CA ILE A 279 15.43 9.84 -11.28
C ILE A 279 15.23 11.33 -11.57
N THR A 280 14.19 11.70 -12.32
CA THR A 280 13.90 13.10 -12.62
C THR A 280 13.59 13.91 -11.36
N ASN A 281 12.86 13.34 -10.40
CA ASN A 281 12.61 13.99 -9.12
C ASN A 281 13.92 14.28 -8.36
N ASP A 282 14.80 13.29 -8.23
CA ASP A 282 16.07 13.46 -7.52
C ASP A 282 16.98 14.48 -8.22
N VAL A 283 17.03 14.46 -9.56
CA VAL A 283 17.77 15.46 -10.35
C VAL A 283 17.21 16.88 -10.19
N LEU A 284 15.88 17.07 -10.27
CA LEU A 284 15.25 18.38 -10.08
C LEU A 284 15.49 18.94 -8.68
N ILE A 285 15.47 18.08 -7.66
CA ILE A 285 15.68 18.49 -6.28
C ILE A 285 17.15 18.83 -6.02
N LEU A 286 18.09 18.06 -6.59
CA LEU A 286 19.52 18.41 -6.53
C LEU A 286 19.81 19.71 -7.29
N TRP A 287 19.16 19.95 -8.43
CA TRP A 287 19.27 21.22 -9.16
C TRP A 287 18.89 22.43 -8.30
N HIS A 288 17.83 22.32 -7.48
CA HIS A 288 17.43 23.38 -6.55
C HIS A 288 18.38 23.56 -5.36
N LYS A 289 19.19 22.54 -5.03
CA LYS A 289 20.16 22.57 -3.92
C LYS A 289 21.54 23.06 -4.36
N SER A 290 21.81 23.10 -5.67
CA SER A 290 23.03 23.69 -6.21
C SER A 290 23.09 25.19 -5.86
N PRO A 291 24.21 25.68 -5.30
CA PRO A 291 24.38 27.07 -4.90
C PRO A 291 24.35 28.06 -6.07
#